data_AF-A0A395SZN2-F1
#
_entry.id   AF-A0A395SZN2-F1
#
_cell.length_a   1.000
_cell.length_b   1.000
_cell.length_c   1.000
_cell.angle_alpha   90.00
_cell.angle_beta   90.00
_cell.angle_gamma   90.00
#
_symmetry.space_group_name_H-M   'P 1'
#
loop_
_entity.id
_entity.type
_entity.pdbx_description
1 polymer ?
#
loop_
_entity_poly.entity_id
_entity_poly.type
_entity_poly.pdbx_seq_one_letter_code
_entity_poly.pdbx_strand_id
1 'polypeptide(L)'
;MTSAKPSRYRRLQMLGTASLPALLIGGLVLILVGVNALSNYSPTPSDRSTTRFEFGKSRVPGQVAFKIGREWSVQTWIAITGVAFGLLSFGFAETYIHVFDTWCSRQAQRENGLDYARYLNSQARAPVLYGFRGFPAFVTLRYTIIAMGVAVSVGYKFAFATPEIWVRENIDQEAVRYKPHRMSMVQNQSSFSDTEPWITDFPLYDVSRSFSHHYQYGHPVNGELEHSSDANTTLPPNMLVMVGHASCLPVETHDPPFNQGERGTVYTREIGLVANGSVAEGTFTMTEDRGEWQRIEAPNSRIFNPPQKAIVEYRISEFAELQIQWAKAPDDSSNTWKVPVVHRSRYKMNVGVFQVARYVSSQNCVNIAGYGGSGVYPRALNNDTLENWLVKENFVHRKEELGRDYLNITRKMPEFSVWLEPLIKTQDTTLLASVSAIIRAVMTAYKMDMWDTTYMEDDDMPLGEEVDLFSERYPGAKNPFYVGSRVGKYSGCYVTAAIVFVVLGCFAILVGVFRVWLGPPVLTSWMGQHVCLARTETISLSEKASGLASGYKVAERGLGRLRLSTQKGGEAGTMLRHDNSSDSDGRSNNGREGEQGEVHGVTTRE
;
A
#
# COMPACT_ATOMS: atom_id res chain seq x y z
N MET A 1 29.17 48.88 39.43
CA MET A 1 28.91 47.45 39.12
C MET A 1 27.98 47.36 37.92
N THR A 2 28.44 46.74 36.85
CA THR A 2 27.76 46.57 35.56
C THR A 2 26.56 45.62 35.70
N SER A 3 25.39 46.05 35.23
CA SER A 3 24.17 45.23 35.18
C SER A 3 24.38 44.03 34.24
N ALA A 4 24.39 42.83 34.81
CA ALA A 4 24.46 41.60 34.03
C ALA A 4 23.18 41.47 33.20
N LYS A 5 23.31 41.58 31.87
CA LYS A 5 22.24 41.19 30.93
C LYS A 5 21.78 39.76 31.32
N PRO A 6 20.48 39.50 31.49
CA PRO A 6 20.02 38.16 31.83
C PRO A 6 20.55 37.16 30.79
N SER A 7 21.08 36.02 31.26
CA SER A 7 21.61 34.99 30.38
C SER A 7 20.55 34.59 29.34
N ARG A 8 20.98 34.32 28.09
CA ARG A 8 20.06 33.99 26.97
C ARG A 8 19.07 32.87 27.35
N TYR A 9 19.52 31.93 28.18
CA TYR A 9 18.74 30.85 28.74
C TYR A 9 17.59 31.33 29.65
N ARG A 10 17.84 32.27 30.56
CA ARG A 10 16.82 32.86 31.44
C ARG A 10 15.78 33.66 30.65
N ARG A 11 16.19 34.27 29.54
CA ARG A 11 15.29 34.98 28.61
C ARG A 11 14.35 34.04 27.85
N LEU A 12 14.84 32.85 27.46
CA LEU A 12 14.03 31.81 26.81
C LEU A 12 13.06 31.14 27.78
N GLN A 13 13.45 30.93 29.03
CA GLN A 13 12.54 30.41 30.06
C GLN A 13 11.31 31.31 30.28
N MET A 14 11.49 32.63 30.21
CA MET A 14 10.42 33.61 30.37
C MET A 14 9.49 33.75 29.14
N LEU A 15 9.85 33.15 28.00
CA LEU A 15 9.06 33.14 26.77
C LEU A 15 8.06 31.96 26.70
N GLY A 16 8.11 31.05 27.68
CA GLY A 16 7.28 29.85 27.78
C GLY A 16 7.98 28.62 27.19
N THR A 17 8.61 27.82 28.05
CA THR A 17 9.47 26.67 27.70
C THR A 17 8.76 25.57 26.90
N ALA A 18 7.45 25.40 27.07
CA ALA A 18 6.66 24.40 26.33
C ALA A 18 6.02 24.96 25.04
N SER A 19 5.65 26.25 25.04
CA SER A 19 4.89 26.84 23.93
C SER A 19 5.72 27.14 22.67
N LEU A 20 7.01 27.47 22.85
CA LEU A 20 7.95 27.68 21.75
C LEU A 20 8.28 26.36 21.02
N PRO A 21 8.68 25.27 21.72
CA PRO A 21 8.82 23.96 21.09
C PRO A 21 7.52 23.45 20.47
N ALA A 22 6.36 23.73 21.05
CA ALA A 22 5.09 23.32 20.47
C ALA A 22 4.83 23.92 19.07
N LEU A 23 5.16 25.20 18.86
CA LEU A 23 5.10 25.83 17.52
C LEU A 23 6.10 25.22 16.55
N LEU A 24 7.34 24.99 17.00
CA LEU A 24 8.41 24.46 16.16
C LEU A 24 8.15 23.00 15.77
N ILE A 25 7.85 22.13 16.74
CA ILE A 25 7.59 20.71 16.52
C ILE A 25 6.28 20.54 15.75
N GLY A 26 5.21 21.23 16.14
CA GLY A 26 3.94 21.17 15.42
C GLY A 26 4.07 21.64 13.98
N GLY A 27 4.80 22.74 13.75
CA GLY A 27 5.06 23.25 12.40
C GLY A 27 5.92 22.31 11.56
N LEU A 28 6.98 21.74 12.16
CA LEU A 28 7.87 20.79 11.49
C LEU A 28 7.15 19.49 11.11
N VAL A 29 6.30 18.95 11.98
CA VAL A 29 5.50 17.76 11.67
C VAL A 29 4.58 18.02 10.47
N LEU A 30 3.88 19.16 10.42
CA LEU A 30 3.03 19.49 9.27
C LEU A 30 3.83 19.66 7.97
N ILE A 31 5.01 20.29 8.02
CA ILE A 31 5.89 20.38 6.85
C ILE A 31 6.29 18.99 6.39
N LEU A 32 6.73 18.11 7.30
CA LEU A 32 7.14 16.76 6.95
C LEU A 32 5.99 15.93 6.36
N VAL A 33 4.78 16.00 6.92
CA VAL A 33 3.59 15.32 6.38
C VAL A 33 3.24 15.86 4.99
N GLY A 34 3.24 17.19 4.83
CA GLY A 34 2.94 17.83 3.53
C GLY A 34 3.99 17.51 2.47
N VAL A 35 5.29 17.57 2.80
CA VAL A 35 6.39 17.20 1.90
C VAL A 35 6.35 15.71 1.58
N ASN A 36 6.03 14.84 2.53
CA ASN A 36 5.90 13.39 2.29
C ASN A 36 4.83 13.10 1.22
N ALA A 37 3.69 13.79 1.27
CA ALA A 37 2.66 13.70 0.23
C ALA A 37 3.10 14.32 -1.10
N LEU A 38 3.65 15.54 -1.08
CA LEU A 38 4.04 16.28 -2.29
C LEU A 38 5.27 15.69 -2.99
N SER A 39 6.10 14.92 -2.30
CA SER A 39 7.26 14.27 -2.91
C SER A 39 6.88 13.23 -3.98
N ASN A 40 5.63 12.74 -3.95
CA ASN A 40 5.05 11.87 -4.97
C ASN A 40 4.10 12.61 -5.93
N TYR A 41 3.98 13.95 -5.82
CA TYR A 41 3.16 14.75 -6.71
C TYR A 41 3.85 14.96 -8.05
N SER A 42 3.12 14.71 -9.14
CA SER A 42 3.56 14.96 -10.52
C SER A 42 2.57 15.90 -11.19
N PRO A 43 2.97 17.14 -11.56
CA PRO A 43 2.06 18.13 -12.14
C PRO A 43 1.68 17.82 -13.59
N THR A 44 2.45 16.97 -14.27
CA THR A 44 2.11 16.47 -15.60
C THR A 44 1.15 15.29 -15.47
N PRO A 45 -0.08 15.37 -16.02
CA PRO A 45 -0.87 14.16 -16.22
C PRO A 45 -0.02 13.23 -17.06
N SER A 46 0.25 12.02 -16.54
CA SER A 46 0.96 10.99 -17.30
C SER A 46 0.29 10.88 -18.66
N ASP A 47 1.03 11.25 -19.71
CA ASP A 47 0.53 11.25 -21.06
C ASP A 47 -0.04 9.85 -21.33
N ARG A 48 -1.33 9.77 -21.67
CA ARG A 48 -2.04 8.48 -21.86
C ARG A 48 -1.36 7.57 -22.89
N SER A 49 -0.41 8.12 -23.64
CA SER A 49 0.36 7.52 -24.73
C SER A 49 1.66 6.83 -24.32
N THR A 50 2.18 7.02 -23.10
CA THR A 50 3.37 6.30 -22.63
C THR A 50 3.01 5.26 -21.57
N THR A 51 3.04 4.00 -21.98
CA THR A 51 2.73 2.76 -21.26
C THR A 51 3.58 2.46 -20.00
N ARG A 52 4.30 3.44 -19.46
CA ARG A 52 5.01 3.29 -18.18
C ARG A 52 4.14 3.85 -17.06
N PHE A 53 3.26 3.01 -16.54
CA PHE A 53 2.58 3.30 -15.28
C PHE A 53 3.64 3.56 -14.20
N GLU A 54 3.71 4.79 -13.69
CA GLU A 54 4.66 5.14 -12.65
C GLU A 54 4.19 4.58 -11.31
N PHE A 55 4.96 3.63 -10.78
CA PHE A 55 4.64 2.97 -9.51
C PHE A 55 4.54 3.96 -8.35
N GLY A 56 3.50 3.81 -7.54
CA GLY A 56 3.27 4.61 -6.35
C GLY A 56 2.61 5.97 -6.60
N LYS A 57 2.30 6.35 -7.85
CA LYS A 57 1.54 7.56 -8.15
C LYS A 57 0.03 7.31 -8.11
N SER A 58 -0.72 8.31 -7.64
CA SER A 58 -2.18 8.24 -7.62
C SER A 58 -2.77 8.41 -9.01
N ARG A 59 -3.77 7.60 -9.31
CA ARG A 59 -4.58 7.70 -10.53
C ARG A 59 -5.74 8.68 -10.40
N VAL A 60 -6.12 9.05 -9.18
CA VAL A 60 -7.23 9.96 -8.89
C VAL A 60 -6.69 11.40 -8.88
N PRO A 61 -7.21 12.28 -9.76
CA PRO A 61 -6.80 13.68 -9.78
C PRO A 61 -6.98 14.35 -8.41
N GLY A 62 -5.95 15.10 -7.98
CA GLY A 62 -5.99 15.84 -6.72
C GLY A 62 -5.65 15.01 -5.47
N GLN A 63 -5.43 13.70 -5.59
CA GLN A 63 -4.93 12.84 -4.52
C GLN A 63 -3.47 12.44 -4.77
N VAL A 64 -2.71 12.23 -3.70
CA VAL A 64 -1.34 11.72 -3.73
C VAL A 64 -1.14 10.69 -2.64
N ALA A 65 -0.43 9.60 -2.96
CA ALA A 65 0.00 8.64 -1.94
C ALA A 65 1.23 9.14 -1.22
N PHE A 66 1.33 8.83 0.07
CA PHE A 66 2.55 9.12 0.82
C PHE A 66 3.76 8.40 0.22
N LYS A 67 4.94 9.01 0.33
CA LYS A 67 6.18 8.35 -0.09
C LYS A 67 6.69 7.39 0.98
N ILE A 68 6.63 7.81 2.23
CA ILE A 68 7.04 7.05 3.41
C ILE A 68 5.78 6.75 4.23
N GLY A 69 5.64 5.52 4.71
CA GLY A 69 4.50 5.11 5.56
C GLY A 69 3.16 5.05 4.83
N ARG A 70 3.14 4.88 3.50
CA ARG A 70 1.90 4.70 2.72
C ARG A 70 1.10 3.46 3.10
N GLU A 71 1.75 2.46 3.68
CA GLU A 71 1.12 1.24 4.18
C GLU A 71 0.47 1.45 5.56
N TRP A 72 0.77 2.56 6.23
CA TRP A 72 0.12 2.87 7.50
C TRP A 72 -1.32 3.26 7.28
N SER A 73 -2.17 2.92 8.26
CA SER A 73 -3.57 3.28 8.23
C SER A 73 -3.75 4.80 8.14
N VAL A 74 -4.85 5.23 7.50
CA VAL A 74 -5.25 6.64 7.51
C VAL A 74 -5.43 7.16 8.95
N GLN A 75 -5.87 6.31 9.88
CA GLN A 75 -6.02 6.67 11.29
C GLN A 75 -4.68 7.05 11.95
N THR A 76 -3.59 6.35 11.59
CA THR A 76 -2.24 6.67 12.06
C THR A 76 -1.82 8.08 11.62
N TRP A 77 -2.05 8.40 10.35
CA TRP A 77 -1.75 9.73 9.81
C TRP A 77 -2.62 10.84 10.41
N ILE A 78 -3.90 10.54 10.66
CA ILE A 78 -4.82 11.40 11.41
C ILE A 78 -4.28 11.64 12.82
N ALA A 79 -3.80 10.61 13.52
CA ALA A 79 -3.27 10.76 14.87
C ALA A 79 -2.01 11.63 14.91
N ILE A 80 -1.03 11.39 14.03
CA ILE A 80 0.20 12.19 13.91
C ILE A 80 -0.15 13.67 13.67
N THR A 81 -1.06 13.92 12.74
CA THR A 81 -1.47 15.27 12.35
C THR A 81 -2.32 15.94 13.44
N GLY A 82 -3.14 15.16 14.16
CA GLY A 82 -3.90 15.62 15.32
C GLY A 82 -2.98 16.09 16.45
N VAL A 83 -1.89 15.36 16.74
CA VAL A 83 -0.86 15.80 17.70
C VAL A 83 -0.23 17.12 17.25
N ALA A 84 0.11 17.25 15.96
CA ALA A 84 0.67 18.49 15.43
C ALA A 84 -0.29 19.67 15.60
N PHE A 85 -1.57 19.51 15.25
CA PHE A 85 -2.59 20.55 15.45
C PHE A 85 -2.84 20.86 16.93
N GLY A 86 -2.76 19.87 17.83
CA GLY A 86 -2.83 20.10 19.27
C GLY A 86 -1.68 20.98 19.78
N LEU A 87 -0.44 20.67 19.36
CA LEU A 87 0.74 21.48 19.68
C LEU A 87 0.62 22.90 19.13
N LEU A 88 0.15 23.05 17.89
CA LEU A 88 -0.05 24.36 17.27
C LEU A 88 -1.14 25.16 17.97
N SER A 89 -2.26 24.52 18.34
CA SER A 89 -3.35 25.19 19.07
C SER A 89 -2.85 25.77 20.39
N PHE A 90 -2.10 24.97 21.17
CA PHE A 90 -1.44 25.44 22.38
C PHE A 90 -0.43 26.56 22.10
N GLY A 91 0.45 26.37 21.12
CA GLY A 91 1.47 27.34 20.73
C GLY A 91 0.88 28.69 20.30
N PHE A 92 -0.16 28.70 19.46
CA PHE A 92 -0.82 29.90 18.98
C PHE A 92 -1.62 30.61 20.08
N ALA A 93 -2.28 29.86 20.97
CA ALA A 93 -2.98 30.43 22.12
C ALA A 93 -2.01 31.19 23.05
N GLU A 94 -0.87 30.57 23.37
CA GLU A 94 0.20 31.19 24.17
C GLU A 94 0.84 32.37 23.42
N THR A 95 0.94 32.29 22.09
CA THR A 95 1.45 33.40 21.27
C THR A 95 0.53 34.61 21.34
N TYR A 96 -0.78 34.39 21.25
CA TYR A 96 -1.76 35.46 21.41
C TYR A 96 -1.60 36.15 22.77
N ILE A 97 -1.52 35.38 23.86
CA ILE A 97 -1.32 35.92 25.22
C ILE A 97 -0.02 36.71 25.28
N HIS A 98 1.07 36.14 24.78
CA HIS A 98 2.39 36.77 24.74
C HIS A 98 2.40 38.11 24.00
N VAL A 99 1.76 38.18 22.82
CA VAL A 99 1.67 39.42 22.03
C VAL A 99 0.80 40.46 22.74
N PHE A 100 -0.34 40.04 23.30
CA PHE A 100 -1.23 40.91 24.06
C PHE A 100 -0.52 41.52 25.27
N ASP A 101 0.18 40.70 26.05
CA ASP A 101 0.92 41.14 27.23
C ASP A 101 2.12 42.02 26.87
N THR A 102 2.81 41.73 25.75
CA THR A 102 3.91 42.59 25.25
C THR A 102 3.38 43.96 24.83
N TRP A 103 2.24 44.00 24.14
CA TRP A 103 1.60 45.25 23.74
C TRP A 103 1.14 46.06 24.96
N CYS A 104 0.48 45.40 25.92
CA CYS A 104 0.07 46.03 27.18
C CYS A 104 1.27 46.55 27.98
N SER A 105 2.37 45.79 28.01
CA SER A 105 3.63 46.21 28.67
C SER A 105 4.18 47.48 28.04
N ARG A 106 4.23 47.55 26.70
CA ARG A 106 4.66 48.75 25.97
C ARG A 106 3.73 49.93 26.19
N GLN A 107 2.42 49.71 26.31
CA GLN A 107 1.46 50.77 26.59
C GLN A 107 1.57 51.29 28.04
N ALA A 108 1.79 50.39 29.02
CA ALA A 108 2.01 50.76 30.41
C ALA A 108 3.31 51.56 30.63
N GLN A 109 4.28 51.45 29.71
CA GLN A 109 5.52 52.25 29.71
C GLN A 109 5.36 53.65 29.07
N ARG A 110 4.23 53.94 28.40
CA ARG A 110 3.96 55.28 27.84
C ARG A 110 3.41 56.21 28.93
N GLU A 111 3.59 57.52 28.76
CA GLU A 111 3.11 58.55 29.70
C GLU A 111 1.60 58.45 30.00
N ASN A 112 0.83 58.03 28.99
CA ASN A 112 -0.61 57.82 29.12
C ASN A 112 -0.97 56.60 29.99
N GLY A 113 -0.07 55.64 30.22
CA GLY A 113 -0.34 54.41 30.98
C GLY A 113 -1.33 53.46 30.31
N LEU A 114 -1.50 52.26 30.88
CA LEU A 114 -2.46 51.24 30.44
C LEU A 114 -3.75 51.32 31.26
N ASP A 115 -4.92 51.41 30.62
CA ASP A 115 -6.22 51.33 31.33
C ASP A 115 -6.38 49.95 31.96
N TYR A 116 -6.32 49.91 33.30
CA TYR A 116 -6.25 48.67 34.04
C TYR A 116 -7.56 47.89 33.94
N ALA A 117 -8.72 48.56 33.99
CA ALA A 117 -10.02 47.92 33.82
C ALA A 117 -10.14 47.23 32.45
N ARG A 118 -9.68 47.88 31.38
CA ARG A 118 -9.69 47.29 30.03
C ARG A 118 -8.72 46.13 29.89
N TYR A 119 -7.55 46.20 30.50
CA TYR A 119 -6.60 45.09 30.56
C TYR A 119 -7.23 43.86 31.23
N LEU A 120 -7.84 44.05 32.41
CA LEU A 120 -8.49 42.97 33.16
C LEU A 120 -9.64 42.32 32.39
N ASN A 121 -10.48 43.14 31.75
CA ASN A 121 -11.62 42.66 30.97
C ASN A 121 -11.22 42.00 29.63
N SER A 122 -9.94 42.04 29.25
CA SER A 122 -9.42 41.40 28.04
C SER A 122 -8.69 40.08 28.34
N GLN A 123 -8.55 39.73 29.61
CA GLN A 123 -7.87 38.52 30.05
C GLN A 123 -8.63 37.25 29.68
N ALA A 124 -7.89 36.14 29.57
CA ALA A 124 -8.44 34.89 29.08
C ALA A 124 -9.63 34.36 29.93
N ARG A 125 -9.62 34.64 31.22
CA ARG A 125 -10.60 34.13 32.22
C ARG A 125 -11.62 35.18 32.67
N ALA A 126 -11.60 36.38 32.09
CA ALA A 126 -12.53 37.43 32.47
C ALA A 126 -13.96 37.08 32.00
N PRO A 127 -15.01 37.36 32.80
CA PRO A 127 -16.39 37.19 32.37
C PRO A 127 -16.70 38.21 31.26
N VAL A 128 -17.03 37.74 30.06
CA VAL A 128 -17.10 38.59 28.86
C VAL A 128 -18.56 38.93 28.51
N LEU A 129 -18.92 40.21 28.59
CA LEU A 129 -19.94 40.80 27.70
C LEU A 129 -19.20 41.22 26.42
N TYR A 130 -19.46 40.53 25.32
CA TYR A 130 -18.78 40.76 24.03
C TYR A 130 -18.75 42.26 23.68
N GLY A 131 -17.55 42.81 23.47
CA GLY A 131 -17.33 44.12 22.84
C GLY A 131 -17.41 45.39 23.69
N PHE A 132 -17.95 45.40 24.91
CA PHE A 132 -18.26 46.69 25.59
C PHE A 132 -17.30 47.13 26.70
N ARG A 133 -16.42 46.25 27.20
CA ARG A 133 -15.62 46.54 28.43
C ARG A 133 -14.12 46.21 28.36
N GLY A 134 -13.64 45.48 27.34
CA GLY A 134 -12.22 45.16 27.10
C GLY A 134 -11.66 45.79 25.82
N PHE A 135 -10.50 45.35 25.34
CA PHE A 135 -9.94 45.73 24.04
C PHE A 135 -10.60 44.90 22.92
N PRO A 136 -11.53 45.48 22.14
CA PRO A 136 -12.42 44.72 21.27
C PRO A 136 -11.66 43.96 20.17
N ALA A 137 -10.61 44.56 19.60
CA ALA A 137 -9.80 43.91 18.57
C ALA A 137 -9.09 42.65 19.07
N PHE A 138 -8.50 42.69 20.27
CA PHE A 138 -7.81 41.55 20.87
C PHE A 138 -8.79 40.46 21.29
N VAL A 139 -9.90 40.84 21.93
CA VAL A 139 -10.97 39.90 22.30
C VAL A 139 -11.53 39.20 21.05
N THR A 140 -11.80 39.95 19.97
CA THR A 140 -12.27 39.38 18.70
C THR A 140 -11.22 38.45 18.10
N LEU A 141 -9.96 38.87 18.03
CA LEU A 141 -8.85 38.05 17.51
C LEU A 141 -8.72 36.73 18.27
N ARG A 142 -8.85 36.76 19.59
CA ARG A 142 -8.84 35.54 20.44
C ARG A 142 -9.95 34.58 20.04
N TYR A 143 -11.19 35.06 19.94
CA TYR A 143 -12.33 34.23 19.55
C TYR A 143 -12.17 33.69 18.14
N THR A 144 -11.62 34.48 17.21
CA THR A 144 -11.29 34.03 15.85
C THR A 144 -10.24 32.92 15.86
N ILE A 145 -9.15 33.05 16.64
CA ILE A 145 -8.12 32.01 16.77
C ILE A 145 -8.71 30.72 17.35
N ILE A 146 -9.57 30.82 18.36
CA ILE A 146 -10.25 29.65 18.96
C ILE A 146 -11.19 29.00 17.94
N ALA A 147 -12.01 29.78 17.24
CA ALA A 147 -12.92 29.28 16.21
C ALA A 147 -12.16 28.62 15.05
N MET A 148 -11.04 29.21 14.61
CA MET A 148 -10.15 28.59 13.62
C MET A 148 -9.54 27.29 14.16
N GLY A 149 -9.11 27.25 15.42
CA GLY A 149 -8.61 26.04 16.06
C GLY A 149 -9.65 24.91 16.08
N VAL A 150 -10.91 25.23 16.35
CA VAL A 150 -12.03 24.27 16.28
C VAL A 150 -12.30 23.82 14.85
N ALA A 151 -12.33 24.74 13.89
CA ALA A 151 -12.55 24.39 12.48
C ALA A 151 -11.43 23.47 11.96
N VAL A 152 -10.18 23.77 12.30
CA VAL A 152 -9.02 23.00 11.88
C VAL A 152 -8.98 21.63 12.56
N SER A 153 -9.35 21.51 13.84
CA SER A 153 -9.36 20.23 14.58
C SER A 153 -10.38 19.20 14.04
N VAL A 154 -11.37 19.68 13.29
CA VAL A 154 -12.30 18.83 12.54
C VAL A 154 -11.84 18.66 11.09
N GLY A 155 -11.45 19.76 10.44
CA GLY A 155 -11.13 19.83 9.02
C GLY A 155 -9.95 18.95 8.59
N TYR A 156 -8.91 18.82 9.43
CA TYR A 156 -7.72 18.05 9.06
C TYR A 156 -8.00 16.56 8.82
N LYS A 157 -9.07 16.01 9.42
CA LYS A 157 -9.45 14.61 9.24
C LYS A 157 -9.84 14.30 7.79
N PHE A 158 -10.37 15.28 7.08
CA PHE A 158 -10.77 15.17 5.68
C PHE A 158 -9.60 15.40 4.70
N ALA A 159 -8.40 15.72 5.20
CA ALA A 159 -7.22 15.87 4.36
C ALA A 159 -6.70 14.53 3.83
N PHE A 160 -6.91 13.45 4.58
CA PHE A 160 -6.38 12.13 4.26
C PHE A 160 -7.35 11.34 3.41
N ALA A 161 -6.80 10.57 2.47
CA ALA A 161 -7.54 9.73 1.55
C ALA A 161 -6.82 8.39 1.37
N THR A 162 -7.53 7.44 0.78
CA THR A 162 -6.95 6.17 0.31
C THR A 162 -6.85 6.20 -1.22
N PRO A 163 -5.77 6.76 -1.79
CA PRO A 163 -5.65 6.92 -3.24
C PRO A 163 -5.58 5.57 -3.94
N GLU A 164 -6.20 5.49 -5.12
CA GLU A 164 -5.93 4.41 -6.06
C GLU A 164 -4.52 4.60 -6.63
N ILE A 165 -3.65 3.62 -6.43
CA ILE A 165 -2.26 3.66 -6.93
C ILE A 165 -1.90 2.41 -7.71
N TRP A 166 -1.07 2.59 -8.73
CA TRP A 166 -0.44 1.47 -9.43
C TRP A 166 0.79 1.01 -8.66
N VAL A 167 0.89 -0.27 -8.33
CA VAL A 167 1.98 -0.82 -7.53
C VAL A 167 2.58 -2.06 -8.17
N ARG A 168 3.81 -2.33 -7.75
CA ARG A 168 4.45 -3.62 -7.81
C ARG A 168 4.78 -4.01 -6.38
N GLU A 169 4.29 -5.16 -5.95
CA GLU A 169 4.57 -5.69 -4.62
C GLU A 169 4.69 -7.20 -4.65
N ASN A 170 5.57 -7.74 -3.81
CA ASN A 170 5.61 -9.16 -3.55
C ASN A 170 4.39 -9.49 -2.70
N ILE A 171 3.68 -10.54 -3.07
CA ILE A 171 2.49 -11.00 -2.32
C ILE A 171 2.87 -12.26 -1.57
N ASP A 172 2.15 -12.52 -0.48
CA ASP A 172 2.32 -13.76 0.26
C ASP A 172 2.00 -14.95 -0.65
N GLN A 173 2.69 -16.07 -0.46
CA GLN A 173 2.36 -17.33 -1.11
C GLN A 173 0.93 -17.75 -0.78
N GLU A 174 0.43 -17.45 0.41
CA GLU A 174 -0.96 -17.74 0.79
C GLU A 174 -2.02 -16.92 0.01
N ALA A 175 -1.61 -15.82 -0.63
CA ALA A 175 -2.50 -14.95 -1.41
C ALA A 175 -2.97 -15.60 -2.71
N VAL A 176 -2.20 -16.57 -3.21
CA VAL A 176 -2.58 -17.43 -4.32
C VAL A 176 -2.84 -18.82 -3.74
N ARG A 177 -3.75 -19.59 -4.33
CA ARG A 177 -3.99 -20.98 -3.94
C ARG A 177 -4.11 -21.82 -5.18
N TYR A 178 -3.31 -22.86 -5.27
CA TYR A 178 -3.46 -23.85 -6.31
C TYR A 178 -4.52 -24.86 -5.90
N LYS A 179 -5.46 -25.08 -6.80
CA LYS A 179 -6.50 -26.07 -6.69
C LYS A 179 -6.11 -27.30 -7.50
N PRO A 180 -6.54 -28.49 -7.09
CA PRO A 180 -6.34 -29.69 -7.89
C PRO A 180 -7.04 -29.50 -9.24
N HIS A 181 -6.38 -29.94 -10.31
CA HIS A 181 -7.02 -30.02 -11.61
C HIS A 181 -8.08 -31.11 -11.58
N ARG A 182 -9.25 -30.81 -12.12
CA ARG A 182 -10.38 -31.73 -12.19
C ARG A 182 -11.14 -31.46 -13.48
N MET A 183 -11.84 -32.49 -13.93
CA MET A 183 -12.75 -32.40 -15.06
C MET A 183 -14.18 -32.28 -14.50
N SER A 184 -14.71 -31.06 -14.36
CA SER A 184 -16.15 -30.83 -14.10
C SER A 184 -16.79 -29.74 -14.97
N MET A 185 -18.08 -29.91 -15.30
CA MET A 185 -18.82 -28.89 -16.06
C MET A 185 -18.81 -27.57 -15.31
N VAL A 186 -18.60 -26.47 -16.05
CA VAL A 186 -18.95 -25.14 -15.59
C VAL A 186 -20.45 -25.09 -15.37
N GLN A 187 -20.89 -25.30 -14.13
CA GLN A 187 -22.25 -24.93 -13.75
C GLN A 187 -22.29 -23.40 -13.76
N ASN A 188 -23.10 -22.84 -14.64
CA ASN A 188 -23.38 -21.40 -14.76
C ASN A 188 -24.19 -20.92 -13.54
N GLN A 189 -23.74 -21.22 -12.32
CA GLN A 189 -24.38 -20.81 -11.09
C GLN A 189 -23.44 -19.93 -10.28
N SER A 190 -23.74 -18.63 -10.33
CA SER A 190 -23.16 -17.52 -9.59
C SER A 190 -21.84 -16.94 -10.10
N SER A 191 -21.78 -15.61 -10.07
CA SER A 191 -20.63 -14.74 -10.33
C SER A 191 -19.44 -14.94 -9.38
N PHE A 192 -19.45 -16.00 -8.56
CA PHE A 192 -18.48 -16.28 -7.50
C PHE A 192 -18.12 -17.77 -7.35
N SER A 193 -18.61 -18.68 -8.21
CA SER A 193 -18.11 -20.05 -8.20
C SER A 193 -16.73 -20.09 -8.85
N ASP A 194 -15.71 -20.55 -8.14
CA ASP A 194 -14.41 -20.87 -8.72
C ASP A 194 -14.59 -21.96 -9.78
N THR A 195 -14.72 -21.54 -11.03
CA THR A 195 -14.99 -22.42 -12.15
C THR A 195 -13.73 -23.24 -12.50
N GLU A 196 -13.80 -24.57 -12.43
CA GLU A 196 -12.66 -25.48 -12.67
C GLU A 196 -12.13 -25.40 -14.12
N PRO A 197 -10.81 -25.50 -14.38
CA PRO A 197 -10.23 -25.50 -15.73
C PRO A 197 -10.89 -26.58 -16.57
N TRP A 198 -11.47 -26.20 -17.71
CA TRP A 198 -12.38 -27.10 -18.44
C TRP A 198 -11.86 -27.45 -19.83
N ILE A 199 -12.36 -28.55 -20.39
CA ILE A 199 -12.11 -28.96 -21.79
C ILE A 199 -12.76 -27.99 -22.79
N THR A 200 -13.66 -27.08 -22.37
CA THR A 200 -14.15 -26.02 -23.26
C THR A 200 -13.32 -24.75 -23.20
N ASP A 201 -12.26 -24.66 -22.38
CA ASP A 201 -11.33 -23.51 -22.43
C ASP A 201 -10.85 -23.38 -23.88
N PHE A 202 -11.33 -22.38 -24.59
CA PHE A 202 -11.17 -22.34 -26.03
C PHE A 202 -9.76 -21.85 -26.36
N PRO A 203 -9.10 -22.40 -27.39
CA PRO A 203 -7.71 -22.04 -27.73
C PRO A 203 -7.49 -20.55 -28.02
N LEU A 204 -8.55 -19.80 -28.36
CA LEU A 204 -8.50 -18.43 -28.88
C LEU A 204 -9.15 -17.36 -27.98
N TYR A 205 -9.79 -17.73 -26.87
CA TYR A 205 -10.45 -16.75 -25.99
C TYR A 205 -9.53 -16.31 -24.83
N ASP A 206 -9.76 -15.08 -24.37
CA ASP A 206 -8.92 -14.28 -23.46
C ASP A 206 -8.67 -14.83 -22.05
N VAL A 207 -9.28 -15.96 -21.72
CA VAL A 207 -9.54 -16.31 -20.32
C VAL A 207 -9.42 -17.82 -20.12
N SER A 208 -8.27 -18.39 -20.53
CA SER A 208 -7.93 -19.77 -20.18
C SER A 208 -7.44 -19.84 -18.73
N ARG A 209 -7.84 -20.87 -17.99
CA ARG A 209 -7.56 -20.95 -16.53
C ARG A 209 -6.20 -21.57 -16.24
N SER A 210 -5.87 -22.62 -16.99
CA SER A 210 -4.65 -23.41 -16.79
C SER A 210 -3.94 -23.78 -18.08
N PHE A 211 -4.49 -23.45 -19.25
CA PHE A 211 -3.93 -23.90 -20.54
C PHE A 211 -3.44 -22.72 -21.40
N SER A 212 -2.21 -22.81 -21.88
CA SER A 212 -1.67 -21.88 -22.88
C SER A 212 -1.49 -22.60 -24.20
N HIS A 213 -2.07 -22.03 -25.27
CA HIS A 213 -2.06 -22.60 -26.60
C HIS A 213 -1.07 -21.86 -27.50
N HIS A 214 -0.15 -22.59 -28.12
CA HIS A 214 0.77 -22.06 -29.11
C HIS A 214 0.39 -22.64 -30.47
N TYR A 215 0.08 -21.75 -31.42
CA TYR A 215 -0.42 -22.09 -32.75
C TYR A 215 0.27 -21.27 -33.82
N GLN A 216 0.16 -21.70 -35.07
CA GLN A 216 0.65 -20.96 -36.22
C GLN A 216 -0.27 -19.79 -36.55
N TYR A 217 0.34 -18.63 -36.79
CA TYR A 217 -0.32 -17.42 -37.29
C TYR A 217 -0.10 -17.21 -38.79
N GLY A 218 0.73 -18.05 -39.43
CA GLY A 218 1.04 -17.98 -40.85
C GLY A 218 0.14 -18.88 -41.70
N HIS A 219 -0.37 -18.35 -42.81
CA HIS A 219 -1.00 -19.10 -43.88
C HIS A 219 -0.10 -19.06 -45.13
N PRO A 220 0.21 -20.19 -45.77
CA PRO A 220 0.85 -20.17 -47.07
C PRO A 220 -0.16 -19.68 -48.12
N VAL A 221 0.04 -18.48 -48.65
CA VAL A 221 -0.73 -17.91 -49.76
C VAL A 221 0.23 -17.74 -50.93
N ASN A 222 -0.02 -18.47 -52.03
CA ASN A 222 0.83 -18.47 -53.23
C ASN A 222 2.32 -18.78 -52.99
N GLY A 223 2.64 -19.59 -51.98
CA GLY A 223 4.02 -19.98 -51.66
C GLY A 223 4.77 -19.00 -50.73
N GLU A 224 4.15 -17.88 -50.35
CA GLU A 224 4.65 -16.97 -49.32
C GLU A 224 3.86 -17.12 -48.02
N LEU A 225 4.54 -16.98 -46.87
CA LEU A 225 3.92 -17.12 -45.56
C LEU A 225 3.29 -15.79 -45.14
N GLU A 226 1.99 -15.65 -45.38
CA GLU A 226 1.21 -14.48 -44.97
C GLU A 226 0.85 -14.62 -43.49
N HIS A 227 1.30 -13.67 -42.66
CA HIS A 227 1.02 -13.68 -41.22
C HIS A 227 -0.29 -12.96 -40.94
N SER A 228 -1.25 -13.70 -40.39
CA SER A 228 -2.57 -13.23 -39.97
C SER A 228 -2.56 -12.93 -38.47
N SER A 229 -3.38 -11.96 -38.02
CA SER A 229 -3.65 -11.75 -36.58
C SER A 229 -4.46 -12.89 -35.97
N ASP A 230 -5.19 -13.63 -36.81
CA ASP A 230 -6.04 -14.75 -36.42
C ASP A 230 -5.27 -16.07 -36.53
N ALA A 231 -5.48 -16.93 -35.53
CA ALA A 231 -4.92 -18.27 -35.49
C ALA A 231 -5.34 -19.11 -36.69
N ASN A 232 -4.41 -19.89 -37.25
CA ASN A 232 -4.74 -20.84 -38.29
C ASN A 232 -5.54 -22.03 -37.71
N THR A 233 -6.87 -21.94 -37.74
CA THR A 233 -7.79 -22.98 -37.23
C THR A 233 -7.81 -24.26 -38.07
N THR A 234 -7.15 -24.28 -39.23
CA THR A 234 -7.03 -25.44 -40.11
C THR A 234 -5.87 -26.37 -39.72
N LEU A 235 -5.05 -25.95 -38.76
CA LEU A 235 -3.95 -26.73 -38.21
C LEU A 235 -4.18 -27.02 -36.72
N PRO A 236 -3.65 -28.15 -36.21
CA PRO A 236 -3.68 -28.44 -34.80
C PRO A 236 -2.68 -27.55 -34.02
N PRO A 237 -2.80 -27.42 -32.68
CA PRO A 237 -1.85 -26.64 -31.89
C PRO A 237 -0.42 -27.23 -31.97
N ASN A 238 0.60 -26.38 -32.06
CA ASN A 238 2.00 -26.82 -32.04
C ASN A 238 2.48 -27.21 -30.66
N MET A 239 2.05 -26.46 -29.66
CA MET A 239 2.42 -26.71 -28.28
C MET A 239 1.27 -26.30 -27.38
N LEU A 240 1.08 -27.08 -26.33
CA LEU A 240 0.09 -26.79 -25.30
C LEU A 240 0.77 -26.88 -23.94
N VAL A 241 0.65 -25.85 -23.12
CA VAL A 241 1.23 -25.82 -21.78
C VAL A 241 0.10 -25.84 -20.75
N MET A 242 0.19 -26.74 -19.78
CA MET A 242 -0.73 -26.84 -18.65
C MET A 242 -0.01 -26.42 -17.38
N VAL A 243 -0.45 -25.30 -16.80
CA VAL A 243 0.05 -24.73 -15.54
C VAL A 243 -0.96 -24.98 -14.41
N GLY A 244 -0.67 -24.51 -13.21
CA GLY A 244 -1.54 -24.61 -12.04
C GLY A 244 -2.93 -24.00 -12.27
N HIS A 245 -3.92 -24.52 -11.53
CA HIS A 245 -5.23 -23.89 -11.40
C HIS A 245 -5.22 -22.99 -10.17
N ALA A 246 -4.81 -21.73 -10.34
CA ALA A 246 -4.71 -20.78 -9.25
C ALA A 246 -6.07 -20.13 -8.93
N SER A 247 -6.26 -19.71 -7.69
CA SER A 247 -7.34 -18.82 -7.25
C SER A 247 -6.80 -17.87 -6.19
N CYS A 248 -7.32 -16.65 -6.14
CA CYS A 248 -6.96 -15.65 -5.14
C CYS A 248 -8.14 -15.30 -4.22
N LEU A 249 -9.21 -16.10 -4.26
CA LEU A 249 -10.36 -15.87 -3.40
C LEU A 249 -10.00 -16.12 -1.92
N PRO A 250 -10.49 -15.28 -1.01
CA PRO A 250 -10.32 -15.51 0.42
C PRO A 250 -11.08 -16.78 0.81
N VAL A 251 -10.42 -17.67 1.55
CA VAL A 251 -11.07 -18.92 1.97
C VAL A 251 -11.84 -18.76 3.28
N GLU A 252 -11.47 -17.79 4.12
CA GLU A 252 -12.17 -17.48 5.39
C GLU A 252 -11.53 -16.27 6.12
N THR A 253 -10.55 -15.59 5.51
CA THR A 253 -9.82 -14.48 6.12
C THR A 253 -10.64 -13.20 6.10
N HIS A 254 -10.57 -12.41 7.18
CA HIS A 254 -11.21 -11.08 7.24
C HIS A 254 -10.62 -10.09 6.23
N ASP A 255 -9.37 -10.31 5.78
CA ASP A 255 -8.70 -9.47 4.79
C ASP A 255 -8.41 -10.26 3.51
N PRO A 256 -9.17 -10.02 2.41
CA PRO A 256 -8.87 -10.63 1.12
C PRO A 256 -7.55 -10.06 0.56
N PRO A 257 -6.76 -10.87 -0.19
CA PRO A 257 -5.52 -10.39 -0.79
C PRO A 257 -5.77 -9.32 -1.85
N PHE A 258 -7.00 -9.21 -2.37
CA PHE A 258 -7.44 -8.21 -3.34
C PHE A 258 -8.84 -7.69 -3.02
N ASN A 259 -9.07 -6.39 -3.24
CA ASN A 259 -10.39 -5.74 -3.13
C ASN A 259 -11.15 -5.76 -4.47
N GLN A 260 -12.48 -5.66 -4.45
CA GLN A 260 -13.32 -5.74 -5.68
C GLN A 260 -12.96 -4.72 -6.77
N GLY A 261 -12.44 -3.54 -6.38
CA GLY A 261 -12.03 -2.49 -7.31
C GLY A 261 -10.62 -2.67 -7.89
N GLU A 262 -9.86 -3.65 -7.42
CA GLU A 262 -8.47 -3.86 -7.80
C GLU A 262 -8.36 -4.67 -9.09
N ARG A 263 -7.41 -4.28 -9.94
CA ARG A 263 -7.19 -4.90 -11.26
C ARG A 263 -5.72 -4.87 -11.59
N GLY A 264 -5.20 -6.01 -12.07
CA GLY A 264 -3.79 -6.15 -12.38
C GLY A 264 -3.44 -7.56 -12.78
N THR A 265 -2.17 -7.89 -12.63
CA THR A 265 -1.64 -9.20 -12.96
C THR A 265 -0.85 -9.75 -11.77
N VAL A 266 -1.16 -10.98 -11.38
CA VAL A 266 -0.34 -11.78 -10.48
C VAL A 266 0.60 -12.62 -11.31
N TYR A 267 1.87 -12.60 -10.93
CA TYR A 267 2.92 -13.37 -11.55
C TYR A 267 3.33 -14.48 -10.59
N THR A 268 3.28 -15.72 -11.07
CA THR A 268 3.67 -16.93 -10.35
C THR A 268 4.74 -17.70 -11.11
N ARG A 269 5.58 -18.43 -10.38
CA ARG A 269 6.54 -19.38 -10.93
C ARG A 269 5.98 -20.78 -10.70
N GLU A 270 5.79 -21.54 -11.77
CA GLU A 270 5.06 -22.82 -11.73
C GLU A 270 5.74 -23.88 -12.58
N ILE A 271 5.76 -25.13 -12.08
CA ILE A 271 6.04 -26.30 -12.91
C ILE A 271 4.80 -26.64 -13.73
N GLY A 272 4.94 -26.64 -15.05
CA GLY A 272 3.87 -26.97 -16.00
C GLY A 272 4.19 -28.20 -16.84
N LEU A 273 3.13 -28.90 -17.28
CA LEU A 273 3.24 -29.93 -18.31
C LEU A 273 3.22 -29.28 -19.69
N VAL A 274 3.99 -29.82 -20.62
CA VAL A 274 4.14 -29.31 -21.99
C VAL A 274 3.84 -30.42 -22.96
N ALA A 275 2.91 -30.23 -23.87
CA ALA A 275 2.64 -31.16 -24.97
C ALA A 275 3.18 -30.56 -26.27
N ASN A 276 4.28 -31.11 -26.78
CA ASN A 276 4.90 -30.69 -28.03
C ASN A 276 4.36 -31.52 -29.20
N GLY A 277 3.75 -30.84 -30.17
CA GLY A 277 3.16 -31.40 -31.37
C GLY A 277 4.17 -31.58 -32.50
N SER A 278 4.10 -32.72 -33.17
CA SER A 278 4.78 -32.99 -34.43
C SER A 278 3.85 -33.75 -35.38
N VAL A 279 4.17 -33.69 -36.66
CA VAL A 279 3.44 -34.42 -37.71
C VAL A 279 4.08 -35.79 -37.88
N ALA A 280 3.28 -36.85 -37.90
CA ALA A 280 3.79 -38.19 -38.17
C ALA A 280 4.08 -38.38 -39.67
N GLU A 281 5.29 -38.85 -40.00
CA GLU A 281 5.67 -39.18 -41.37
C GLU A 281 5.03 -40.51 -41.82
N GLY A 282 4.50 -40.54 -43.04
CA GLY A 282 3.96 -41.74 -43.67
C GLY A 282 2.53 -41.59 -44.17
N THR A 283 2.03 -42.64 -44.81
CA THR A 283 0.63 -42.76 -45.22
C THR A 283 -0.09 -43.69 -44.25
N PHE A 284 -1.23 -43.24 -43.74
CA PHE A 284 -2.01 -43.98 -42.75
C PHE A 284 -3.44 -44.18 -43.25
N THR A 285 -4.08 -45.24 -42.79
CA THR A 285 -5.47 -45.55 -43.12
C THR A 285 -6.23 -45.91 -41.85
N MET A 286 -7.47 -45.43 -41.74
CA MET A 286 -8.42 -45.87 -40.72
C MET A 286 -9.29 -46.98 -41.30
N THR A 287 -9.67 -47.94 -40.46
CA THR A 287 -10.53 -49.07 -40.81
C THR A 287 -11.68 -49.17 -39.82
N GLU A 288 -12.75 -49.88 -40.15
CA GLU A 288 -13.86 -50.10 -39.21
C GLU A 288 -13.40 -50.70 -37.87
N ASP A 289 -12.49 -51.68 -37.90
CA ASP A 289 -11.79 -52.15 -36.70
C ASP A 289 -10.85 -51.05 -36.18
N ARG A 290 -11.18 -50.56 -34.98
CA ARG A 290 -10.51 -49.48 -34.25
C ARG A 290 -9.30 -49.97 -33.45
N GLY A 291 -9.16 -51.27 -33.20
CA GLY A 291 -8.09 -51.79 -32.33
C GLY A 291 -8.01 -51.05 -30.99
N GLU A 292 -6.86 -50.44 -30.71
CA GLU A 292 -6.59 -49.67 -29.47
C GLU A 292 -7.02 -48.19 -29.53
N TRP A 293 -7.56 -47.74 -30.67
CA TRP A 293 -7.96 -46.35 -30.84
C TRP A 293 -9.33 -46.06 -30.21
N GLN A 294 -9.42 -44.92 -29.54
CA GLN A 294 -10.70 -44.31 -29.21
C GLN A 294 -11.19 -43.53 -30.44
N ARG A 295 -12.46 -43.66 -30.81
CA ARG A 295 -13.04 -43.06 -32.02
C ARG A 295 -14.21 -42.14 -31.67
N ILE A 296 -14.21 -40.96 -32.28
CA ILE A 296 -15.32 -40.02 -32.25
C ILE A 296 -15.73 -39.72 -33.69
N GLU A 297 -16.98 -40.02 -34.01
CA GLU A 297 -17.57 -39.74 -35.32
C GLU A 297 -18.42 -38.47 -35.21
N ALA A 298 -18.01 -37.42 -35.93
CA ALA A 298 -18.69 -36.14 -35.97
C ALA A 298 -19.52 -36.05 -37.25
N PRO A 299 -20.86 -35.96 -37.18
CA PRO A 299 -21.73 -36.07 -38.35
C PRO A 299 -21.70 -34.84 -39.26
N ASN A 300 -21.39 -33.66 -38.73
CA ASN A 300 -21.22 -32.43 -39.49
C ASN A 300 -20.22 -31.54 -38.76
N SER A 301 -18.97 -31.53 -39.22
CA SER A 301 -17.88 -30.86 -38.51
C SER A 301 -17.17 -29.82 -39.38
N ARG A 302 -16.84 -28.68 -38.77
CA ARG A 302 -15.93 -27.65 -39.33
C ARG A 302 -14.45 -28.05 -39.27
N ILE A 303 -14.12 -29.31 -38.91
CA ILE A 303 -12.77 -29.87 -39.10
C ILE A 303 -12.33 -29.76 -40.56
N PHE A 304 -13.26 -29.85 -41.50
CA PHE A 304 -13.00 -29.72 -42.94
C PHE A 304 -13.76 -28.54 -43.54
N ASN A 305 -13.24 -28.01 -44.65
CA ASN A 305 -13.92 -27.02 -45.47
C ASN A 305 -14.13 -27.57 -46.89
N PRO A 306 -15.38 -27.73 -47.38
CA PRO A 306 -16.65 -27.50 -46.66
C PRO A 306 -16.88 -28.50 -45.50
N PRO A 307 -17.76 -28.17 -44.53
CA PRO A 307 -18.12 -29.06 -43.43
C PRO A 307 -18.68 -30.40 -43.93
N GLN A 308 -18.22 -31.50 -43.34
CA GLN A 308 -18.66 -32.86 -43.70
C GLN A 308 -18.47 -33.81 -42.52
N LYS A 309 -18.87 -35.09 -42.68
CA LYS A 309 -18.66 -36.12 -41.66
C LYS A 309 -17.16 -36.35 -41.43
N ALA A 310 -16.73 -36.36 -40.18
CA ALA A 310 -15.34 -36.56 -39.79
C ALA A 310 -15.21 -37.71 -38.79
N ILE A 311 -14.14 -38.48 -38.92
CA ILE A 311 -13.71 -39.47 -37.93
C ILE A 311 -12.46 -38.92 -37.26
N VAL A 312 -12.47 -38.81 -35.94
CA VAL A 312 -11.31 -38.45 -35.13
C VAL A 312 -10.96 -39.63 -34.25
N GLU A 313 -9.73 -40.11 -34.34
CA GLU A 313 -9.23 -41.18 -33.49
C GLU A 313 -8.06 -40.69 -32.66
N TYR A 314 -8.00 -41.13 -31.40
CA TYR A 314 -6.90 -40.84 -30.50
C TYR A 314 -6.52 -42.04 -29.65
N ARG A 315 -5.24 -42.13 -29.30
CA ARG A 315 -4.72 -43.14 -28.36
C ARG A 315 -3.47 -42.64 -27.66
N ILE A 316 -3.19 -43.22 -26.50
CA ILE A 316 -1.89 -43.13 -25.85
C ILE A 316 -1.09 -44.34 -26.32
N SER A 317 -0.15 -44.13 -27.24
CA SER A 317 0.63 -45.24 -27.82
C SER A 317 1.73 -45.72 -26.89
N GLU A 318 2.36 -44.79 -26.18
CA GLU A 318 3.43 -45.01 -25.21
C GLU A 318 3.26 -44.01 -24.06
N PHE A 319 3.97 -44.20 -22.95
CA PHE A 319 3.92 -43.24 -21.85
C PHE A 319 4.34 -41.84 -22.34
N ALA A 320 3.59 -40.82 -21.92
CA ALA A 320 3.78 -39.42 -22.32
C ALA A 320 3.64 -39.18 -23.84
N GLU A 321 2.98 -40.07 -24.58
CA GLU A 321 2.78 -39.92 -26.01
C GLU A 321 1.32 -40.11 -26.44
N LEU A 322 0.75 -39.04 -26.97
CA LEU A 322 -0.59 -39.01 -27.53
C LEU A 322 -0.52 -38.95 -29.06
N GLN A 323 -1.22 -39.87 -29.71
CA GLN A 323 -1.42 -39.84 -31.15
C GLN A 323 -2.87 -39.47 -31.44
N ILE A 324 -3.07 -38.52 -32.36
CA ILE A 324 -4.38 -38.09 -32.83
C ILE A 324 -4.37 -38.13 -34.35
N GLN A 325 -5.42 -38.67 -34.94
CA GLN A 325 -5.58 -38.70 -36.38
C GLN A 325 -7.03 -38.40 -36.77
N TRP A 326 -7.23 -37.84 -37.95
CA TRP A 326 -8.56 -37.59 -38.47
C TRP A 326 -8.68 -37.89 -39.96
N ALA A 327 -9.87 -38.30 -40.37
CA ALA A 327 -10.22 -38.62 -41.74
C ALA A 327 -11.63 -38.13 -42.07
N LYS A 328 -11.93 -38.02 -43.37
CA LYS A 328 -13.30 -37.84 -43.84
C LYS A 328 -14.02 -39.18 -43.63
N ALA A 329 -15.18 -39.16 -42.97
CA ALA A 329 -15.96 -40.37 -42.82
C ALA A 329 -16.46 -40.84 -44.20
N PRO A 330 -16.57 -42.15 -44.44
CA PRO A 330 -17.14 -42.67 -45.68
C PRO A 330 -18.63 -42.30 -45.78
N ASP A 331 -19.09 -42.02 -47.00
CA ASP A 331 -20.50 -41.72 -47.27
C ASP A 331 -21.40 -42.98 -47.15
N ASP A 332 -20.83 -44.15 -47.42
CA ASP A 332 -21.52 -45.45 -47.43
C ASP A 332 -21.40 -46.18 -46.08
N SER A 333 -22.53 -46.67 -45.55
CA SER A 333 -22.62 -47.44 -44.29
C SER A 333 -22.19 -48.92 -44.44
N SER A 334 -21.29 -49.23 -45.36
CA SER A 334 -20.80 -50.60 -45.52
C SER A 334 -19.93 -50.99 -44.31
N ASN A 335 -20.16 -52.19 -43.75
CA ASN A 335 -19.51 -52.68 -42.53
C ASN A 335 -17.99 -52.94 -42.66
N THR A 336 -17.35 -52.55 -43.77
CA THR A 336 -15.93 -52.78 -44.04
C THR A 336 -15.36 -51.62 -44.87
N TRP A 337 -15.22 -50.45 -44.25
CA TRP A 337 -14.57 -49.31 -44.91
C TRP A 337 -13.09 -49.20 -44.52
N LYS A 338 -12.33 -48.60 -45.44
CA LYS A 338 -10.93 -48.21 -45.26
C LYS A 338 -10.75 -46.81 -45.85
N VAL A 339 -10.49 -45.81 -45.02
CA VAL A 339 -10.34 -44.42 -45.46
C VAL A 339 -8.93 -43.91 -45.21
N PRO A 340 -8.37 -43.08 -46.11
CA PRO A 340 -7.07 -42.47 -45.89
C PRO A 340 -7.15 -41.45 -44.76
N VAL A 341 -6.16 -41.50 -43.86
CA VAL A 341 -5.97 -40.47 -42.82
C VAL A 341 -5.55 -39.18 -43.51
N VAL A 342 -6.26 -38.09 -43.22
CA VAL A 342 -5.91 -36.75 -43.75
C VAL A 342 -4.65 -36.25 -43.06
N HIS A 343 -4.57 -36.45 -41.74
CA HIS A 343 -3.40 -36.05 -40.96
C HIS A 343 -3.31 -36.86 -39.67
N ARG A 344 -2.09 -37.12 -39.22
CA ARG A 344 -1.79 -37.73 -37.92
C ARG A 344 -0.80 -36.85 -37.17
N SER A 345 -1.21 -36.36 -36.02
CA SER A 345 -0.41 -35.57 -35.09
C SER A 345 0.08 -36.45 -33.93
N ARG A 346 1.31 -36.21 -33.50
CA ARG A 346 1.94 -36.83 -32.33
C ARG A 346 2.26 -35.73 -31.32
N TYR A 347 1.81 -35.91 -30.08
CA TYR A 347 2.08 -35.01 -28.98
C TYR A 347 2.91 -35.74 -27.94
N LYS A 348 4.12 -35.24 -27.68
CA LYS A 348 4.98 -35.74 -26.60
C LYS A 348 4.85 -34.83 -25.40
N MET A 349 4.45 -35.39 -24.26
CA MET A 349 4.39 -34.68 -23.00
C MET A 349 5.78 -34.60 -22.37
N ASN A 350 6.07 -33.43 -21.79
CA ASN A 350 7.24 -33.16 -20.99
C ASN A 350 6.89 -32.15 -19.90
N VAL A 351 7.90 -31.67 -19.18
CA VAL A 351 7.76 -30.67 -18.11
C VAL A 351 8.62 -29.44 -18.39
N GLY A 352 8.20 -28.30 -17.84
CA GLY A 352 8.96 -27.06 -17.87
C GLY A 352 8.67 -26.21 -16.64
N VAL A 353 9.55 -25.24 -16.37
CA VAL A 353 9.28 -24.17 -15.41
C VAL A 353 8.83 -22.94 -16.17
N PHE A 354 7.71 -22.38 -15.74
CA PHE A 354 7.03 -21.28 -16.40
C PHE A 354 6.83 -20.11 -15.46
N GLN A 355 6.96 -18.92 -16.01
CA GLN A 355 6.41 -17.72 -15.42
C GLN A 355 4.98 -17.55 -15.92
N VAL A 356 4.03 -17.52 -15.01
CA VAL A 356 2.60 -17.42 -15.33
C VAL A 356 2.07 -16.08 -14.88
N ALA A 357 1.52 -15.33 -15.82
CA ALA A 357 0.83 -14.07 -15.63
C ALA A 357 -0.67 -14.33 -15.56
N ARG A 358 -1.31 -13.95 -14.46
CA ARG A 358 -2.73 -14.18 -14.18
C ARG A 358 -3.47 -12.88 -13.96
N TYR A 359 -4.57 -12.68 -14.66
CA TYR A 359 -5.37 -11.47 -14.54
C TYR A 359 -6.18 -11.48 -13.25
N VAL A 360 -5.99 -10.44 -12.43
CA VAL A 360 -6.79 -10.20 -11.24
C VAL A 360 -8.01 -9.37 -11.60
N SER A 361 -9.19 -9.94 -11.38
CA SER A 361 -10.47 -9.27 -11.51
C SER A 361 -11.45 -9.81 -10.48
N SER A 362 -12.26 -8.94 -9.89
CA SER A 362 -13.28 -9.31 -8.90
C SER A 362 -12.68 -10.17 -7.78
N GLN A 363 -11.49 -9.78 -7.29
CA GLN A 363 -10.73 -10.45 -6.22
C GLN A 363 -10.13 -11.82 -6.58
N ASN A 364 -10.33 -12.33 -7.80
CA ASN A 364 -9.82 -13.64 -8.20
C ASN A 364 -8.72 -13.51 -9.27
N CYS A 365 -7.82 -14.49 -9.32
CA CYS A 365 -6.70 -14.60 -10.26
C CYS A 365 -6.71 -15.91 -11.06
N VAL A 366 -7.91 -16.49 -11.27
CA VAL A 366 -8.06 -17.81 -11.90
C VAL A 366 -7.66 -17.85 -13.38
N ASN A 367 -7.63 -16.70 -14.04
CA ASN A 367 -7.43 -16.62 -15.48
C ASN A 367 -6.01 -16.22 -15.83
N ILE A 368 -5.41 -16.92 -16.79
CA ILE A 368 -4.15 -16.52 -17.41
C ILE A 368 -4.38 -15.24 -18.21
N ALA A 369 -3.43 -14.32 -18.18
CA ALA A 369 -3.50 -13.07 -18.91
C ALA A 369 -3.36 -13.27 -20.43
N GLY A 370 -4.23 -12.62 -21.22
CA GLY A 370 -4.12 -12.51 -22.68
C GLY A 370 -4.73 -13.68 -23.48
N TYR A 371 -4.95 -13.42 -24.78
CA TYR A 371 -5.60 -14.32 -25.73
C TYR A 371 -4.96 -15.73 -25.76
N GLY A 372 -5.77 -16.77 -25.54
CA GLY A 372 -5.33 -18.17 -25.63
C GLY A 372 -4.32 -18.60 -24.54
N GLY A 373 -4.16 -17.80 -23.48
CA GLY A 373 -3.21 -18.08 -22.41
C GLY A 373 -1.79 -17.60 -22.69
N SER A 374 -1.61 -16.54 -23.49
CA SER A 374 -0.31 -15.92 -23.80
C SER A 374 0.49 -15.42 -22.59
N GLY A 375 -0.11 -15.43 -21.40
CA GLY A 375 0.52 -15.07 -20.13
C GLY A 375 1.43 -16.15 -19.56
N VAL A 376 1.64 -17.28 -20.24
CA VAL A 376 2.58 -18.32 -19.83
C VAL A 376 3.86 -18.18 -20.62
N TYR A 377 4.99 -18.00 -19.91
CA TYR A 377 6.29 -17.80 -20.52
C TYR A 377 7.29 -18.84 -20.02
N PRO A 378 7.97 -19.59 -20.91
CA PRO A 378 8.95 -20.59 -20.50
C PRO A 378 10.16 -19.92 -19.85
N ARG A 379 10.56 -20.43 -18.68
CA ARG A 379 11.81 -20.06 -18.00
C ARG A 379 12.89 -21.11 -18.22
N ALA A 380 12.51 -22.38 -18.15
CA ALA A 380 13.33 -23.52 -18.47
C ALA A 380 12.45 -24.67 -18.99
N LEU A 381 12.97 -25.45 -19.93
CA LEU A 381 12.31 -26.64 -20.46
C LEU A 381 13.17 -27.87 -20.16
N ASN A 382 12.53 -28.98 -19.83
CA ASN A 382 13.26 -30.22 -19.64
C ASN A 382 13.82 -30.71 -20.98
N ASN A 383 15.15 -30.88 -21.05
CA ASN A 383 15.84 -31.39 -22.23
C ASN A 383 15.82 -32.92 -22.32
N ASP A 384 15.45 -33.60 -21.24
CA ASP A 384 15.32 -35.06 -21.19
C ASP A 384 13.86 -35.51 -21.38
N THR A 385 13.59 -36.81 -21.32
CA THR A 385 12.22 -37.35 -21.33
C THR A 385 11.50 -37.10 -20.00
N LEU A 386 10.17 -37.09 -20.03
CA LEU A 386 9.36 -36.95 -18.82
C LEU A 386 9.63 -38.09 -17.82
N GLU A 387 9.82 -39.32 -18.32
CA GLU A 387 10.15 -40.49 -17.49
C GLU A 387 11.45 -40.30 -16.70
N ASN A 388 12.49 -39.79 -17.37
CA ASN A 388 13.78 -39.58 -16.74
C ASN A 388 13.69 -38.51 -15.65
N TRP A 389 12.94 -37.45 -15.92
CA TRP A 389 12.69 -36.40 -14.94
C TRP A 389 11.90 -36.92 -13.72
N LEU A 390 10.82 -37.69 -13.94
CA LEU A 390 10.02 -38.27 -12.86
C LEU A 390 10.84 -39.14 -11.92
N VAL A 391 11.76 -39.94 -12.46
CA VAL A 391 12.65 -40.77 -11.66
C VAL A 391 13.70 -39.94 -10.93
N LYS A 392 14.28 -38.95 -11.62
CA LYS A 392 15.29 -38.05 -11.03
C LYS A 392 14.75 -37.26 -9.83
N GLU A 393 13.53 -36.76 -9.94
CA GLU A 393 12.84 -36.00 -8.89
C GLU A 393 12.14 -36.91 -7.86
N ASN A 394 12.37 -38.23 -7.91
CA ASN A 394 11.80 -39.24 -7.00
C ASN A 394 10.26 -39.29 -6.95
N PHE A 395 9.57 -38.85 -8.01
CA PHE A 395 8.12 -39.05 -8.13
C PHE A 395 7.78 -40.53 -8.38
N VAL A 396 8.66 -41.24 -9.09
CA VAL A 396 8.51 -42.66 -9.40
C VAL A 396 9.84 -43.38 -9.16
N HIS A 397 9.78 -44.57 -8.56
CA HIS A 397 10.98 -45.32 -8.20
C HIS A 397 11.65 -46.02 -9.39
N ARG A 398 10.87 -46.44 -10.39
CA ARG A 398 11.35 -47.21 -11.55
C ARG A 398 10.58 -46.86 -12.83
N LYS A 399 11.29 -46.80 -13.96
CA LYS A 399 10.67 -46.46 -15.26
C LYS A 399 9.71 -47.53 -15.73
N GLU A 400 9.98 -48.78 -15.41
CA GLU A 400 9.21 -49.94 -15.86
C GLU A 400 7.77 -49.96 -15.30
N GLU A 401 7.52 -49.20 -14.22
CA GLU A 401 6.21 -49.06 -13.59
C GLU A 401 5.32 -48.03 -14.32
N LEU A 402 5.90 -47.13 -15.11
CA LEU A 402 5.19 -46.07 -15.83
C LEU A 402 4.36 -46.64 -17.00
N GLY A 403 3.12 -46.17 -17.12
CA GLY A 403 2.22 -46.50 -18.23
C GLY A 403 1.52 -47.87 -18.14
N ARG A 404 2.05 -48.83 -17.36
CA ARG A 404 1.39 -50.13 -17.12
C ARG A 404 0.60 -50.15 -15.82
N ASP A 405 1.28 -49.90 -14.71
CA ASP A 405 0.72 -50.00 -13.35
C ASP A 405 0.53 -48.62 -12.71
N TYR A 406 1.46 -47.69 -12.94
CA TYR A 406 1.41 -46.31 -12.48
C TYR A 406 1.10 -45.36 -13.65
N LEU A 407 0.23 -44.36 -13.43
CA LEU A 407 -0.17 -43.38 -14.47
C LEU A 407 -0.76 -44.01 -15.75
N ASN A 408 -1.61 -45.04 -15.62
CA ASN A 408 -2.26 -45.68 -16.77
C ASN A 408 -3.40 -44.83 -17.33
N ILE A 409 -3.02 -43.80 -18.10
CA ILE A 409 -3.92 -42.82 -18.70
C ILE A 409 -4.90 -43.46 -19.69
N THR A 410 -4.48 -44.50 -20.40
CA THR A 410 -5.33 -45.26 -21.34
C THR A 410 -6.57 -45.83 -20.66
N ARG A 411 -6.47 -46.30 -19.41
CA ARG A 411 -7.64 -46.79 -18.64
C ARG A 411 -8.63 -45.67 -18.27
N LYS A 412 -8.15 -44.43 -18.13
CA LYS A 412 -8.98 -43.26 -17.80
C LYS A 412 -9.62 -42.61 -19.04
N MET A 413 -9.04 -42.81 -20.23
CA MET A 413 -9.56 -42.18 -21.47
C MET A 413 -11.02 -42.46 -21.78
N PRO A 414 -11.57 -43.68 -21.57
CA PRO A 414 -12.99 -43.94 -21.73
C PRO A 414 -13.89 -43.10 -20.80
N GLU A 415 -13.42 -42.68 -19.63
CA GLU A 415 -14.20 -41.82 -18.72
C GLU A 415 -14.30 -40.39 -19.28
N PHE A 416 -13.27 -39.91 -19.98
CA PHE A 416 -13.28 -38.59 -20.58
C PHE A 416 -14.01 -38.52 -21.92
N SER A 417 -14.27 -39.66 -22.59
CA SER A 417 -15.00 -39.67 -23.87
C SER A 417 -16.41 -39.10 -23.71
N VAL A 418 -17.05 -39.31 -22.54
CA VAL A 418 -18.35 -38.72 -22.18
C VAL A 418 -18.36 -37.20 -22.31
N TRP A 419 -17.21 -36.55 -22.09
CA TRP A 419 -17.04 -35.10 -22.22
C TRP A 419 -16.52 -34.68 -23.59
N LEU A 420 -15.59 -35.44 -24.17
CA LEU A 420 -14.97 -35.13 -25.46
C LEU A 420 -15.95 -35.31 -26.63
N GLU A 421 -16.78 -36.36 -26.60
CA GLU A 421 -17.71 -36.64 -27.70
C GLU A 421 -18.71 -35.52 -27.95
N PRO A 422 -19.48 -35.02 -26.95
CA PRO A 422 -20.41 -33.91 -27.18
C PRO A 422 -19.70 -32.64 -27.70
N LEU A 423 -18.51 -32.36 -27.18
CA LEU A 423 -17.73 -31.18 -27.57
C LEU A 423 -17.29 -31.26 -29.05
N ILE A 424 -16.76 -32.40 -29.47
CA ILE A 424 -16.24 -32.60 -30.82
C ILE A 424 -17.38 -32.75 -31.85
N LYS A 425 -18.51 -33.35 -31.45
CA LYS A 425 -19.70 -33.51 -32.30
C LYS A 425 -20.48 -32.20 -32.53
N THR A 426 -20.15 -31.11 -31.82
CA THR A 426 -20.80 -29.81 -32.02
C THR A 426 -20.44 -29.22 -33.39
N GLN A 427 -21.44 -28.70 -34.11
CA GLN A 427 -21.27 -28.27 -35.51
C GLN A 427 -20.24 -27.14 -35.69
N ASP A 428 -20.05 -26.29 -34.69
CA ASP A 428 -19.13 -25.16 -34.75
C ASP A 428 -17.70 -25.51 -34.32
N THR A 429 -17.44 -26.75 -33.90
CA THR A 429 -16.12 -27.17 -33.43
C THR A 429 -15.14 -27.31 -34.60
N THR A 430 -14.04 -26.54 -34.53
CA THR A 430 -12.94 -26.59 -35.50
C THR A 430 -11.97 -27.73 -35.20
N LEU A 431 -11.05 -28.01 -36.13
CA LEU A 431 -9.96 -28.96 -35.90
C LEU A 431 -9.09 -28.55 -34.71
N LEU A 432 -8.69 -27.28 -34.65
CA LEU A 432 -7.91 -26.72 -33.54
C LEU A 432 -8.58 -26.99 -32.19
N ALA A 433 -9.88 -26.72 -32.07
CA ALA A 433 -10.64 -26.92 -30.85
C ALA A 433 -10.77 -28.40 -30.48
N SER A 434 -11.01 -29.27 -31.48
CA SER A 434 -11.15 -30.71 -31.27
C SER A 434 -9.84 -31.34 -30.77
N VAL A 435 -8.73 -31.03 -31.43
CA VAL A 435 -7.41 -31.57 -31.06
C VAL A 435 -6.95 -31.00 -29.71
N SER A 436 -7.14 -29.69 -29.48
CA SER A 436 -6.85 -29.07 -28.17
C SER A 436 -7.61 -29.75 -27.03
N ALA A 437 -8.90 -30.03 -27.20
CA ALA A 437 -9.71 -30.71 -26.19
C ALA A 437 -9.15 -32.08 -25.80
N ILE A 438 -8.76 -32.91 -26.78
CA ILE A 438 -8.17 -34.23 -26.53
C ILE A 438 -6.84 -34.08 -25.77
N ILE A 439 -5.96 -33.18 -26.20
CA ILE A 439 -4.67 -32.94 -25.53
C ILE A 439 -4.89 -32.52 -24.07
N ARG A 440 -5.80 -31.57 -23.82
CA ARG A 440 -6.09 -31.08 -22.46
C ARG A 440 -6.67 -32.15 -21.56
N ALA A 441 -7.54 -33.02 -22.08
CA ALA A 441 -8.06 -34.14 -21.31
C ALA A 441 -6.93 -35.09 -20.86
N VAL A 442 -6.00 -35.41 -21.77
CA VAL A 442 -4.85 -36.26 -21.48
C VAL A 442 -3.88 -35.59 -20.50
N MET A 443 -3.53 -34.32 -20.72
CA MET A 443 -2.67 -33.57 -19.79
C MET A 443 -3.29 -33.47 -18.39
N THR A 444 -4.61 -33.26 -18.31
CA THR A 444 -5.33 -33.23 -17.03
C THR A 444 -5.28 -34.58 -16.34
N ALA A 445 -5.48 -35.67 -17.08
CA ALA A 445 -5.38 -37.02 -16.55
C ALA A 445 -4.00 -37.31 -15.96
N TYR A 446 -2.93 -36.91 -16.66
CA TYR A 446 -1.56 -36.99 -16.13
C TYR A 446 -1.39 -36.14 -14.87
N LYS A 447 -1.83 -34.89 -14.89
CA LYS A 447 -1.65 -33.95 -13.78
C LYS A 447 -2.36 -34.41 -12.50
N MET A 448 -3.56 -34.98 -12.62
CA MET A 448 -4.35 -35.50 -11.49
C MET A 448 -3.66 -36.64 -10.73
N ASP A 449 -2.78 -37.40 -11.39
CA ASP A 449 -2.13 -38.58 -10.79
C ASP A 449 -0.66 -38.34 -10.42
N MET A 450 -0.01 -37.32 -11.01
CA MET A 450 1.42 -37.06 -10.83
C MET A 450 1.72 -36.24 -9.58
N TRP A 451 1.30 -34.98 -9.54
CA TRP A 451 1.51 -34.07 -8.39
C TRP A 451 0.58 -32.87 -8.45
N ASP A 452 0.19 -32.37 -7.27
CA ASP A 452 -0.48 -31.08 -7.15
C ASP A 452 0.48 -29.94 -7.49
N THR A 453 -0.02 -28.87 -8.11
CA THR A 453 0.80 -27.67 -8.27
C THR A 453 1.04 -27.02 -6.92
N THR A 454 2.31 -26.84 -6.55
CA THR A 454 2.73 -26.19 -5.31
C THR A 454 3.56 -24.95 -5.61
N TYR A 455 3.82 -24.14 -4.59
CA TYR A 455 4.83 -23.09 -4.66
C TYR A 455 6.20 -23.72 -4.85
N MET A 456 6.99 -23.10 -5.74
CA MET A 456 8.42 -23.35 -5.84
C MET A 456 9.15 -22.28 -5.06
N GLU A 457 10.10 -22.66 -4.22
CA GLU A 457 10.98 -21.69 -3.58
C GLU A 457 11.86 -21.01 -4.63
N ASP A 458 12.32 -19.78 -4.36
CA ASP A 458 13.14 -19.03 -5.31
C ASP A 458 14.47 -19.76 -5.63
N ASP A 459 15.00 -20.52 -4.67
CA ASP A 459 16.26 -21.28 -4.80
C ASP A 459 16.07 -22.67 -5.46
N ASP A 460 14.82 -23.17 -5.53
CA ASP A 460 14.51 -24.47 -6.13
C ASP A 460 14.60 -24.39 -7.65
N MET A 461 15.63 -24.96 -8.26
CA MET A 461 15.84 -24.98 -9.71
C MET A 461 15.82 -26.42 -10.26
N PRO A 462 14.64 -27.07 -10.37
CA PRO A 462 14.54 -28.49 -10.74
C PRO A 462 15.07 -28.79 -12.15
N LEU A 463 15.09 -27.79 -13.02
CA LEU A 463 15.60 -27.88 -14.40
C LEU A 463 16.94 -27.16 -14.60
N GLY A 464 17.59 -26.70 -13.52
CA GLY A 464 18.83 -25.92 -13.57
C GLY A 464 18.58 -24.44 -13.84
N GLU A 465 19.52 -23.79 -14.53
CA GLU A 465 19.48 -22.34 -14.77
C GLU A 465 18.23 -21.92 -15.56
N GLU A 466 17.56 -20.86 -15.07
CA GLU A 466 16.30 -20.37 -15.62
C GLU A 466 16.42 -18.95 -16.15
N VAL A 467 15.75 -18.68 -17.26
CA VAL A 467 15.61 -17.31 -17.77
C VAL A 467 14.50 -16.60 -17.00
N ASP A 468 14.81 -15.45 -16.39
CA ASP A 468 13.80 -14.56 -15.80
C ASP A 468 13.48 -13.40 -16.75
N LEU A 469 12.40 -13.59 -17.52
CA LEU A 469 11.89 -12.63 -18.50
C LEU A 469 11.35 -11.32 -17.88
N PHE A 470 11.12 -11.30 -16.56
CA PHE A 470 10.53 -10.17 -15.86
C PHE A 470 11.47 -9.48 -14.89
N SER A 471 12.67 -10.04 -14.65
CA SER A 471 13.73 -9.40 -13.86
C SER A 471 14.05 -7.98 -14.31
N GLU A 472 14.20 -7.75 -15.62
CA GLU A 472 14.46 -6.41 -16.19
C GLU A 472 13.25 -5.48 -16.08
N ARG A 473 12.05 -6.01 -16.31
CA ARG A 473 10.80 -5.24 -16.28
C ARG A 473 10.40 -4.86 -14.86
N TYR A 474 10.66 -5.75 -13.90
CA TYR A 474 10.25 -5.66 -12.50
C TYR A 474 11.42 -6.02 -11.56
N PRO A 475 12.47 -5.18 -11.50
CA PRO A 475 13.67 -5.48 -10.72
C PRO A 475 13.38 -5.63 -9.22
N GLY A 476 13.83 -6.75 -8.64
CA GLY A 476 13.63 -7.09 -7.23
C GLY A 476 12.27 -7.71 -6.89
N ALA A 477 11.44 -8.02 -7.88
CA ALA A 477 10.23 -8.82 -7.68
C ALA A 477 10.60 -10.27 -7.35
N LYS A 478 9.86 -10.87 -6.41
CA LYS A 478 9.97 -12.28 -6.03
C LYS A 478 8.64 -12.97 -6.26
N ASN A 479 8.66 -14.22 -6.72
CA ASN A 479 7.40 -14.91 -6.99
C ASN A 479 6.76 -15.43 -5.68
N PRO A 480 5.44 -15.31 -5.50
CA PRO A 480 4.50 -14.58 -6.35
C PRO A 480 4.57 -13.05 -6.13
N PHE A 481 4.37 -12.28 -7.20
CA PHE A 481 4.25 -10.82 -7.11
C PHE A 481 3.07 -10.29 -7.90
N TYR A 482 2.58 -9.12 -7.49
CA TYR A 482 1.46 -8.43 -8.11
C TYR A 482 1.91 -7.14 -8.77
N VAL A 483 1.37 -6.86 -9.96
CA VAL A 483 1.52 -5.60 -10.68
C VAL A 483 0.12 -5.11 -11.06
N GLY A 484 -0.32 -3.98 -10.49
CA GLY A 484 -1.65 -3.49 -10.78
C GLY A 484 -2.13 -2.36 -9.89
N SER A 485 -3.41 -2.06 -10.01
CA SER A 485 -4.08 -1.01 -9.25
C SER A 485 -4.54 -1.52 -7.89
N ARG A 486 -4.09 -0.87 -6.82
CA ARG A 486 -4.56 -1.08 -5.46
C ARG A 486 -5.53 0.01 -5.04
N VAL A 487 -6.62 -0.38 -4.41
CA VAL A 487 -7.73 0.49 -3.99
C VAL A 487 -7.98 0.28 -2.50
N GLY A 488 -7.99 1.37 -1.72
CA GLY A 488 -8.29 1.30 -0.28
C GLY A 488 -7.14 0.79 0.60
N LYS A 489 -6.06 0.27 0.01
CA LYS A 489 -4.91 -0.31 0.74
C LYS A 489 -3.93 0.72 1.28
N TYR A 490 -3.63 1.76 0.49
CA TYR A 490 -2.60 2.74 0.84
C TYR A 490 -3.19 4.05 1.31
N SER A 491 -2.45 4.75 2.18
CA SER A 491 -2.77 6.07 2.66
C SER A 491 -2.11 7.18 1.83
N GLY A 492 -2.82 8.29 1.75
CA GLY A 492 -2.42 9.47 1.04
C GLY A 492 -3.13 10.72 1.56
N CYS A 493 -2.97 11.79 0.81
CA CYS A 493 -3.49 13.12 1.15
C CYS A 493 -3.99 13.83 -0.12
N TYR A 494 -4.93 14.76 0.04
CA TYR A 494 -5.26 15.70 -1.02
C TYR A 494 -4.11 16.69 -1.23
N VAL A 495 -3.79 16.99 -2.50
CA VAL A 495 -2.70 17.91 -2.86
C VAL A 495 -2.90 19.28 -2.23
N THR A 496 -4.13 19.80 -2.25
CA THR A 496 -4.49 21.08 -1.62
C THR A 496 -4.22 21.07 -0.12
N ALA A 497 -4.57 19.99 0.57
CA ALA A 497 -4.33 19.85 2.00
C ALA A 497 -2.84 19.75 2.33
N ALA A 498 -2.07 19.01 1.52
CA ALA A 498 -0.62 18.92 1.67
C ALA A 498 0.07 20.28 1.51
N ILE A 499 -0.35 21.10 0.54
CA ILE A 499 0.14 22.49 0.38
C ILE A 499 -0.20 23.33 1.61
N VAL A 500 -1.45 23.24 2.10
CA VAL A 500 -1.88 23.97 3.30
C VAL A 500 -1.06 23.56 4.53
N PHE A 501 -0.72 22.28 4.71
CA PHE A 501 0.12 21.83 5.81
C PHE A 501 1.53 22.42 5.75
N VAL A 502 2.15 22.48 4.57
CA VAL A 502 3.47 23.12 4.41
C VAL A 502 3.40 24.61 4.74
N VAL A 503 2.43 25.33 4.17
CA VAL A 503 2.27 26.78 4.40
C VAL A 503 2.01 27.09 5.88
N LEU A 504 1.11 26.35 6.52
CA LEU A 504 0.77 26.54 7.93
C LEU A 504 1.93 26.16 8.86
N GLY A 505 2.69 25.12 8.53
CA GLY A 505 3.88 24.74 9.28
C GLY A 505 4.99 25.80 9.20
N CYS A 506 5.25 26.34 8.01
CA CYS A 506 6.18 27.47 7.84
C CYS A 506 5.72 28.70 8.62
N PHE A 507 4.43 29.03 8.57
CA PHE A 507 3.86 30.14 9.32
C PHE A 507 4.03 29.96 10.85
N ALA A 508 3.79 28.76 11.38
CA ALA A 508 3.98 28.46 12.80
C ALA A 508 5.44 28.66 13.25
N ILE A 509 6.40 28.23 12.45
CA ILE A 509 7.83 28.42 12.72
C ILE A 509 8.19 29.92 12.71
N LEU A 510 7.71 30.67 11.72
CA LEU A 510 7.92 32.12 11.65
C LEU A 510 7.34 32.84 12.87
N VAL A 511 6.17 32.42 13.34
CA VAL A 511 5.54 32.96 14.56
C VAL A 511 6.37 32.62 15.80
N GLY A 512 6.94 31.42 15.88
CA GLY A 512 7.90 31.05 16.93
C GLY A 512 9.14 31.94 16.94
N VAL A 513 9.75 32.17 15.77
CA VAL A 513 10.90 33.08 15.60
C VAL A 513 10.54 34.51 16.00
N PHE A 514 9.37 34.99 15.58
CA PHE A 514 8.86 36.31 15.94
C PHE A 514 8.69 36.48 17.45
N ARG A 515 8.22 35.46 18.18
CA ARG A 515 8.15 35.50 19.65
C ARG A 515 9.52 35.62 20.30
N VAL A 516 10.51 34.89 19.79
CA VAL A 516 11.90 35.00 20.27
C VAL A 516 12.44 36.41 20.03
N TRP A 517 12.12 37.02 18.87
CA TRP A 517 12.50 38.39 18.55
C TRP A 517 11.81 39.42 19.46
N LEU A 518 10.51 39.26 19.76
CA LEU A 518 9.78 40.14 20.67
C LEU A 518 10.38 40.16 22.08
N GLY A 519 10.88 39.02 22.55
CA GLY A 519 11.39 38.86 23.91
C GLY A 519 10.27 38.78 24.97
N PRO A 520 10.61 38.42 26.22
CA PRO A 520 9.61 38.19 27.26
C PRO A 520 8.88 39.49 27.62
N PRO A 521 7.56 39.45 27.87
CA PRO A 521 6.82 40.62 28.31
C PRO A 521 7.20 40.96 29.75
N VAL A 522 7.08 42.23 30.12
CA VAL A 522 7.29 42.68 31.51
C VAL A 522 6.07 42.35 32.35
N LEU A 523 4.88 42.36 31.74
CA LEU A 523 3.63 41.90 32.35
C LEU A 523 3.39 40.43 31.98
N THR A 524 3.47 39.49 32.93
CA THR A 524 3.32 38.04 32.65
C THR A 524 2.29 37.31 33.50
N SER A 525 1.70 37.95 34.53
CA SER A 525 0.79 37.29 35.47
C SER A 525 -0.15 38.27 36.14
N TRP A 526 -1.46 38.15 35.87
CA TRP A 526 -2.51 38.96 36.51
C TRP A 526 -2.51 38.82 38.04
N MET A 527 -2.28 37.60 38.56
CA MET A 527 -2.36 37.31 40.00
C MET A 527 -1.07 37.70 40.74
N GLY A 528 0.11 37.50 40.13
CA GLY A 528 1.38 37.96 40.68
C GLY A 528 1.53 39.48 40.64
N GLN A 529 0.94 40.13 39.63
CA GLN A 529 0.89 41.58 39.53
C GLN A 529 -0.05 42.21 40.55
N HIS A 530 -1.23 41.63 40.79
CA HIS A 530 -2.12 42.12 41.86
C HIS A 530 -1.42 42.09 43.23
N VAL A 531 -0.72 41.00 43.56
CA VAL A 531 -0.01 40.88 44.84
C VAL A 531 1.19 41.83 44.93
N CYS A 532 1.95 42.01 43.85
CA CYS A 532 3.13 42.88 43.84
C CYS A 532 2.76 44.38 43.78
N LEU A 533 1.73 44.73 43.02
CA LEU A 533 1.24 46.11 42.88
C LEU A 533 0.42 46.56 44.09
N ALA A 534 -0.31 45.64 44.76
CA ALA A 534 -0.92 45.92 46.06
C ALA A 534 0.12 46.19 47.16
N ARG A 535 1.33 45.63 47.04
CA ARG A 535 2.44 45.84 47.99
C ARG A 535 3.27 47.10 47.75
N THR A 536 3.18 47.71 46.57
CA THR A 536 4.04 48.84 46.16
C THR A 536 3.30 50.18 46.10
N GLU A 537 2.04 50.24 46.57
CA GLU A 537 1.16 51.44 46.54
C GLU A 537 0.99 52.09 45.15
N THR A 538 1.38 51.39 44.07
CA THR A 538 1.36 51.92 42.70
C THR A 538 -0.01 51.85 42.03
N ILE A 539 -1.02 51.30 42.70
CA ILE A 539 -2.42 51.28 42.26
C ILE A 539 -3.30 51.97 43.31
N SER A 540 -4.02 53.02 42.92
CA SER A 540 -5.12 53.60 43.71
C SER A 540 -6.37 52.71 43.58
N LEU A 541 -6.45 51.62 44.35
CA LEU A 541 -7.63 50.76 44.38
C LEU A 541 -8.76 51.43 45.18
N SER A 542 -9.96 51.51 44.61
CA SER A 542 -11.15 51.89 45.37
C SER A 542 -11.64 50.70 46.23
N GLU A 543 -12.37 50.98 47.31
CA GLU A 543 -12.84 50.01 48.33
C GLU A 543 -13.67 48.81 47.81
N LYS A 544 -13.99 48.74 46.50
CA LYS A 544 -14.78 47.63 45.90
C LYS A 544 -13.94 46.44 45.40
N ALA A 545 -12.76 46.20 45.97
CA ALA A 545 -11.77 45.25 45.46
C ALA A 545 -12.07 43.76 45.71
N SER A 546 -12.96 43.40 46.65
CA SER A 546 -13.22 42.01 47.03
C SER A 546 -13.94 41.19 45.95
N GLY A 547 -14.88 41.81 45.21
CA GLY A 547 -15.59 41.15 44.11
C GLY A 547 -14.73 40.94 42.86
N LEU A 548 -13.73 41.81 42.64
CA LEU A 548 -12.80 41.76 41.52
C LEU A 548 -11.80 40.60 41.65
N ALA A 549 -11.34 40.33 42.87
CA ALA A 549 -10.40 39.26 43.19
C ALA A 549 -10.99 37.85 42.95
N SER A 550 -12.32 37.71 43.05
CA SER A 550 -13.02 36.45 42.78
C SER A 550 -13.07 36.06 41.29
N GLY A 551 -12.78 37.01 40.38
CA GLY A 551 -12.85 36.78 38.94
C GLY A 551 -14.27 36.67 38.35
N TYR A 552 -15.34 36.68 39.17
CA TYR A 552 -16.73 36.53 38.71
C TYR A 552 -17.41 37.84 38.31
N LYS A 553 -16.78 39.00 38.57
CA LYS A 553 -17.33 40.32 38.23
C LYS A 553 -16.45 41.03 37.20
N VAL A 554 -17.09 41.70 36.25
CA VAL A 554 -16.42 42.53 35.25
C VAL A 554 -15.82 43.77 35.92
N ALA A 555 -14.62 44.17 35.51
CA ALA A 555 -13.97 45.36 36.05
C ALA A 555 -14.73 46.65 35.67
N GLU A 556 -15.09 47.44 36.69
CA GLU A 556 -15.80 48.71 36.54
C GLU A 556 -14.91 49.77 35.86
N ARG A 557 -15.52 50.71 35.13
CA ARG A 557 -14.76 51.81 34.51
C ARG A 557 -14.13 52.68 35.61
N GLY A 558 -12.85 53.02 35.47
CA GLY A 558 -12.16 53.93 36.39
C GLY A 558 -11.28 53.30 37.47
N LEU A 559 -10.93 52.01 37.36
CA LEU A 559 -9.99 51.30 38.26
C LEU A 559 -8.53 51.83 38.25
N GLY A 560 -8.25 52.94 37.56
CA GLY A 560 -6.92 53.53 37.45
C GLY A 560 -6.13 53.12 36.20
N ARG A 561 -4.93 53.68 36.07
CA ARG A 561 -4.00 53.38 34.97
C ARG A 561 -2.73 52.73 35.51
N LEU A 562 -2.37 51.60 34.92
CA LEU A 562 -1.12 50.91 35.22
C LEU A 562 0.05 51.62 34.52
N ARG A 563 1.08 51.97 35.28
CA ARG A 563 2.33 52.54 34.77
C ARG A 563 3.52 51.68 35.22
N LEU A 564 4.39 51.35 34.28
CA LEU A 564 5.66 50.69 34.58
C LEU A 564 6.77 51.74 34.53
N SER A 565 7.51 51.92 35.62
CA SER A 565 8.63 52.86 35.68
C SER A 565 9.72 52.45 34.70
N THR A 566 10.00 53.30 33.71
CA THR A 566 11.19 53.16 32.86
C THR A 566 12.40 53.66 33.64
N GLN A 567 12.92 52.90 34.61
CA GLN A 567 14.12 53.33 35.32
C GLN A 567 15.35 53.09 34.43
N LYS A 568 15.61 54.06 33.54
CA LYS A 568 16.96 54.42 33.10
C LYS A 568 17.51 55.35 34.19
N GLY A 569 18.38 54.82 35.06
CA GLY A 569 19.34 55.56 35.89
C GLY A 569 18.78 56.59 36.87
N GLY A 570 18.97 56.33 38.16
CA GLY A 570 18.86 57.36 39.21
C GLY A 570 17.93 56.94 40.35
N GLU A 571 18.50 56.90 41.55
CA GLU A 571 17.84 57.03 42.84
C GLU A 571 16.90 55.89 43.28
N ALA A 572 17.50 54.79 43.72
CA ALA A 572 16.98 54.00 44.84
C ALA A 572 18.02 54.07 45.97
N GLY A 573 18.04 55.20 46.64
CA GLY A 573 18.93 55.50 47.76
C GLY A 573 18.19 56.40 48.72
N THR A 574 17.16 55.87 49.36
CA THR A 574 16.54 56.29 50.64
C THR A 574 15.12 55.74 50.70
N MET A 575 14.94 54.66 51.47
CA MET A 575 13.78 54.43 52.35
C MET A 575 13.82 52.99 52.82
N LEU A 576 14.46 52.80 53.98
CA LEU A 576 13.99 52.02 55.13
C LEU A 576 15.15 51.95 56.13
N ARG A 577 15.41 53.09 56.77
CA ARG A 577 15.89 53.10 58.15
C ARG A 577 14.63 53.16 58.98
N HIS A 578 14.33 52.10 59.72
CA HIS A 578 13.50 52.23 60.91
C HIS A 578 14.17 51.49 62.04
N ASP A 579 14.32 52.25 63.12
CA ASP A 579 14.90 51.91 64.39
C ASP A 579 14.11 50.81 65.09
N ASN A 580 14.82 49.89 65.74
CA ASN A 580 14.26 49.07 66.81
C ASN A 580 15.22 49.16 67.99
N SER A 581 14.87 49.99 68.96
CA SER A 581 15.40 49.92 70.32
C SER A 581 14.53 49.00 71.18
N SER A 582 15.24 48.13 71.91
CA SER A 582 14.87 47.48 73.18
C SER A 582 13.59 46.63 73.22
N ASP A 583 13.78 45.31 73.25
CA ASP A 583 13.70 44.63 74.53
C ASP A 583 14.71 43.49 74.63
N SER A 584 15.31 43.44 75.81
CA SER A 584 16.38 42.59 76.30
C SER A 584 15.85 41.22 76.74
N ASP A 585 16.58 40.14 76.41
CA ASP A 585 17.36 39.38 77.40
C ASP A 585 17.85 38.04 76.85
N GLY A 586 19.11 37.75 77.16
CA GLY A 586 19.46 36.38 77.56
C GLY A 586 20.25 35.51 76.59
N ARG A 587 21.57 35.49 76.84
CA ARG A 587 22.50 34.34 76.72
C ARG A 587 23.19 34.01 75.38
N SER A 588 24.48 34.35 75.41
CA SER A 588 25.63 33.42 75.34
C SER A 588 26.15 33.05 73.95
N ASN A 589 27.03 33.91 73.44
CA ASN A 589 28.15 33.52 72.58
C ASN A 589 29.12 32.59 73.33
N ASN A 590 29.55 31.51 72.67
CA ASN A 590 30.97 31.30 72.36
C ASN A 590 31.14 30.01 71.56
N GLY A 591 31.50 30.14 70.28
CA GLY A 591 32.33 29.14 69.61
C GLY A 591 33.77 29.33 70.08
N ARG A 592 34.42 28.25 70.49
CA ARG A 592 35.88 28.19 70.64
C ARG A 592 36.47 27.53 69.40
N GLU A 593 37.41 28.23 68.80
CA GLU A 593 38.37 27.74 67.82
C GLU A 593 39.36 26.74 68.43
N GLY A 594 39.92 25.87 67.57
CA GLY A 594 41.36 25.61 67.49
C GLY A 594 42.00 24.69 68.53
N GLU A 595 42.41 23.51 68.07
CA GLU A 595 43.42 22.64 68.70
C GLU A 595 44.84 23.22 68.62
N GLN A 596 45.69 22.71 69.51
CA GLN A 596 47.01 23.18 69.96
C GLN A 596 48.23 22.61 69.20
N GLY A 597 49.39 23.29 69.39
CA GLY A 597 50.78 22.79 69.33
C GLY A 597 51.72 23.71 68.51
N GLU A 598 52.94 24.14 68.88
CA GLU A 598 53.96 23.89 69.93
C GLU A 598 55.02 25.06 69.87
N VAL A 599 55.56 25.65 70.97
CA VAL A 599 56.81 25.38 71.77
C VAL A 599 58.14 25.71 71.02
N HIS A 600 59.16 26.49 71.48
CA HIS A 600 59.97 26.57 72.73
C HIS A 600 60.70 27.94 72.89
N GLY A 601 60.92 28.47 74.11
CA GLY A 601 62.21 28.46 74.85
C GLY A 601 62.77 29.89 74.97
N VAL A 602 63.46 30.38 76.01
CA VAL A 602 64.49 29.82 76.90
C VAL A 602 64.61 30.74 78.12
N THR A 603 65.02 30.21 79.29
CA THR A 603 65.35 31.03 80.48
C THR A 603 66.71 30.62 81.03
N THR A 604 67.56 31.60 81.36
CA THR A 604 68.16 31.79 82.70
C THR A 604 68.92 33.11 82.77
N ARG A 605 68.87 33.72 83.96
CA ARG A 605 69.37 35.04 84.38
C ARG A 605 70.87 35.04 84.70
N GLU A 606 71.53 36.17 84.43
CA GLU A 606 71.78 37.24 85.40
C GLU A 606 71.18 38.54 84.87
#